data_AF-A0A955KEP2-F1
#
_entry.id   AF-A0A955KEP2-F1
#
_cell.length_a   1.000
_cell.length_b   1.000
_cell.length_c   1.000
_cell.angle_alpha   90.00
_cell.angle_beta   90.00
_cell.angle_gamma   90.00
#
_symmetry.space_group_name_H-M   'P 1'
#
loop_
_entity.id
_entity.type
_entity.pdbx_description
1 polymer ?
#
loop_
_entity_poly.entity_id
_entity_poly.type
_entity_poly.pdbx_seq_one_letter_code
_entity_poly.pdbx_strand_id
1 'polypeptide(L)'
;MQKKIVARITRHPVDADRMACLKAVFGDDVRVVTEDIRYGEDPVGAVKALIEHLQADGDRVVAVEATAPFPVLSRLVNAQRELGVALIRAQFARDEGGRAIVAGKDEGGRDILAFSHYEEIEKIELLTRRLGPPPEEK
;
A
#
# COMPACT_ATOMS: atom_id res chain seq x y z
N MET A 1 21.62 -6.91 14.71
CA MET A 1 20.16 -7.05 14.92
C MET A 1 19.50 -6.90 13.56
N GLN A 2 18.67 -7.85 13.14
CA GLN A 2 17.99 -7.79 11.84
C GLN A 2 16.92 -6.69 11.92
N LYS A 3 16.99 -5.63 11.10
CA LYS A 3 16.04 -4.52 11.15
C LYS A 3 14.72 -4.94 10.52
N LYS A 4 13.58 -4.51 11.07
CA LYS A 4 12.26 -4.76 10.47
C LYS A 4 11.90 -3.64 9.50
N ILE A 5 11.42 -3.97 8.31
CA ILE A 5 11.11 -3.02 7.26
C ILE A 5 9.65 -3.14 6.85
N VAL A 6 8.97 -2.00 6.77
CA VAL A 6 7.72 -1.85 6.03
C VAL A 6 8.06 -1.19 4.70
N ALA A 7 7.99 -1.95 3.61
CA ALA A 7 8.19 -1.41 2.27
C ALA A 7 6.91 -0.69 1.84
N ARG A 8 7.00 0.53 1.32
CA ARG A 8 5.84 1.30 0.87
C ARG A 8 5.92 1.54 -0.62
N ILE A 9 4.86 1.15 -1.30
CA ILE A 9 4.62 1.39 -2.72
C ILE A 9 3.58 2.49 -2.80
N THR A 10 4.04 3.73 -2.71
CA THR A 10 3.17 4.90 -2.66
C THR A 10 3.96 6.17 -2.90
N ARG A 11 3.30 7.13 -3.54
CA ARG A 11 3.85 8.47 -3.77
C ARG A 11 3.69 9.40 -2.57
N HIS A 12 3.01 8.96 -1.51
CA HIS A 12 2.75 9.77 -0.34
C HIS A 12 3.83 9.54 0.73
N PRO A 13 4.48 10.60 1.26
CA PRO A 13 5.44 10.44 2.35
C PRO A 13 4.76 9.83 3.58
N VAL A 14 5.55 9.16 4.43
CA VAL A 14 5.05 8.65 5.71
C VAL A 14 5.11 9.79 6.71
N ASP A 15 3.99 10.13 7.34
CA ASP A 15 3.94 11.14 8.38
C ASP A 15 4.11 10.54 9.78
N ALA A 16 4.13 11.40 10.80
CA ALA A 16 4.34 11.01 12.18
C ALA A 16 3.28 10.01 12.67
N ASP A 17 2.01 10.21 12.31
CA ASP A 17 0.91 9.36 12.76
C ASP A 17 1.00 7.96 12.14
N ARG A 18 1.29 7.86 10.83
CA ARG A 18 1.54 6.57 10.17
C ARG A 18 2.73 5.86 10.78
N MET A 19 3.84 6.58 11.00
CA MET A 19 5.04 6.00 11.61
C MET A 19 4.77 5.49 13.03
N ALA A 20 4.03 6.25 13.84
CA ALA A 20 3.64 5.84 15.19
C ALA A 20 2.79 4.57 15.16
N CYS A 21 1.82 4.49 14.24
CA CYS A 21 1.00 3.29 14.06
C CYS A 21 1.84 2.07 13.65
N LEU A 22 2.74 2.21 12.66
CA LEU A 22 3.63 1.12 12.23
C LEU A 22 4.53 0.65 13.37
N LYS A 23 5.08 1.57 14.18
CA LYS A 23 5.91 1.23 15.34
C LYS A 23 5.11 0.49 16.42
N ALA A 24 3.87 0.89 16.67
CA ALA A 24 3.01 0.21 17.63
C ALA A 24 2.70 -1.24 17.23
N VAL A 25 2.57 -1.51 15.92
CA VAL A 25 2.27 -2.86 15.39
C VAL A 25 3.52 -3.73 15.22
N PHE A 26 4.60 -3.17 14.65
CA PHE A 26 5.78 -3.94 14.23
C PHE A 26 7.00 -3.79 15.16
N GLY A 27 6.96 -2.83 16.09
CA GLY A 27 8.03 -2.49 17.02
C GLY A 27 8.81 -1.23 16.64
N ASP A 28 9.55 -0.67 17.60
CA ASP A 28 10.33 0.56 17.45
C ASP A 28 11.47 0.46 16.43
N ASP A 29 11.91 -0.76 16.11
CA ASP A 29 12.95 -1.07 15.15
C ASP A 29 12.47 -1.04 13.68
N VAL A 30 11.20 -0.67 13.45
CA VAL A 30 10.64 -0.55 12.10
C VAL A 30 11.22 0.65 11.36
N ARG A 31 11.67 0.42 10.12
CA ARG A 31 12.00 1.45 9.14
C ARG A 31 11.06 1.37 7.96
N VAL A 32 10.80 2.52 7.35
CA VAL A 32 10.05 2.63 6.10
C VAL A 32 11.00 2.85 4.93
N VAL A 33 10.85 2.04 3.88
CA VAL A 33 11.48 2.26 2.58
C VAL A 33 10.37 2.61 1.60
N THR A 34 10.51 3.69 0.85
CA THR A 34 9.49 4.13 -0.12
C THR A 34 10.06 3.97 -1.51
N GLU A 35 9.32 3.26 -2.37
CA GLU A 35 9.66 3.08 -3.78
C GLU A 35 8.41 3.21 -4.65
N ASP A 36 8.57 3.83 -5.80
CA ASP A 36 7.51 3.96 -6.80
C ASP A 36 7.58 2.79 -7.78
N ILE A 37 6.53 1.96 -7.82
CA ILE A 37 6.37 0.99 -8.91
C ILE A 37 5.92 1.73 -10.16
N ARG A 38 6.70 1.60 -11.23
CA ARG A 38 6.40 2.23 -12.51
C ARG A 38 5.18 1.62 -13.16
N TYR A 39 4.38 2.46 -13.80
CA TYR A 39 3.21 2.02 -14.54
C TYR A 39 3.63 1.25 -15.81
N GLY A 40 2.99 0.11 -16.08
CA GLY A 40 3.25 -0.73 -17.25
C GLY A 40 4.24 -1.89 -17.03
N GLU A 41 4.88 -1.96 -15.86
CA GLU A 41 5.74 -3.09 -15.47
C GLU A 41 4.93 -4.19 -14.77
N ASP A 42 5.53 -5.37 -14.57
CA ASP A 42 4.94 -6.44 -13.76
C ASP A 42 4.97 -6.03 -12.27
N PRO A 43 3.81 -5.68 -11.66
CA PRO A 43 3.81 -5.16 -10.30
C PRO A 43 4.23 -6.21 -9.28
N VAL A 44 3.94 -7.49 -9.51
CA VAL A 44 4.30 -8.56 -8.56
C VAL A 44 5.82 -8.77 -8.58
N GLY A 45 6.41 -8.86 -9.77
CA GLY A 45 7.85 -8.93 -9.94
C GLY A 45 8.59 -7.74 -9.32
N ALA A 46 8.08 -6.52 -9.48
CA ALA A 46 8.69 -5.32 -8.89
C ALA A 46 8.70 -5.37 -7.35
N VAL A 47 7.56 -5.74 -6.72
CA VAL A 47 7.50 -5.90 -5.25
C VAL A 47 8.43 -6.99 -4.77
N LYS A 48 8.46 -8.12 -5.48
CA LYS A 48 9.34 -9.24 -5.13
C LYS A 48 10.81 -8.83 -5.19
N ALA A 49 11.23 -8.15 -6.25
CA ALA A 49 12.59 -7.65 -6.40
C ALA A 49 12.97 -6.67 -5.27
N LEU A 50 12.05 -5.78 -4.86
CA LEU A 50 12.28 -4.88 -3.73
C LEU A 50 12.47 -5.66 -2.41
N ILE A 51 11.61 -6.67 -2.16
CA ILE A 51 11.74 -7.51 -0.96
C ILE A 51 13.09 -8.24 -0.96
N GLU A 52 13.46 -8.86 -2.09
CA GLU A 52 14.72 -9.59 -2.25
C GLU A 52 15.94 -8.67 -2.05
N HIS A 53 15.92 -7.45 -2.61
CA HIS A 53 16.97 -6.47 -2.44
C HIS A 53 17.17 -6.09 -0.96
N LEU A 54 16.09 -5.77 -0.25
CA LEU A 54 16.15 -5.45 1.18
C LEU A 54 16.64 -6.63 2.01
N GLN A 55 16.20 -7.84 1.69
CA GLN A 55 16.65 -9.05 2.39
C GLN A 55 18.14 -9.35 2.15
N ALA A 56 18.65 -9.10 0.94
CA ALA A 56 20.07 -9.25 0.62
C ALA A 56 20.96 -8.30 1.45
N ASP A 57 20.45 -7.13 1.82
CA ASP A 57 21.12 -6.18 2.73
C ASP A 57 21.04 -6.58 4.21
N GLY A 58 20.44 -7.74 4.51
CA GLY A 58 20.27 -8.27 5.86
C GLY A 58 19.06 -7.69 6.61
N ASP A 59 18.18 -6.96 5.93
CA ASP A 59 16.94 -6.45 6.52
C ASP A 59 15.81 -7.52 6.49
N ARG A 60 14.88 -7.44 7.43
CA ARG A 60 13.66 -8.27 7.48
C ARG A 60 12.47 -7.45 7.03
N VAL A 61 11.91 -7.73 5.87
CA VAL A 61 10.63 -7.13 5.46
C VAL A 61 9.48 -7.79 6.23
N VAL A 62 8.64 -7.00 6.90
CA VAL A 62 7.50 -7.48 7.70
C VAL A 62 6.15 -7.17 7.06
N ALA A 63 6.06 -6.09 6.28
CA ALA A 63 4.86 -5.74 5.54
C ALA A 63 5.17 -4.89 4.31
N VAL A 64 4.23 -4.83 3.38
CA VAL A 64 4.23 -3.98 2.20
C VAL A 64 2.98 -3.10 2.21
N GLU A 65 3.13 -1.78 2.33
CA GLU A 65 2.04 -0.85 2.08
C GLU A 65 1.83 -0.70 0.58
N ALA A 66 0.68 -1.12 0.08
CA ALA A 66 0.35 -1.05 -1.33
C ALA A 66 -0.71 0.03 -1.58
N THR A 67 -0.31 1.13 -2.24
CA THR A 67 -1.24 2.16 -2.71
C THR A 67 -1.22 2.15 -4.24
N ALA A 68 -2.07 1.32 -4.85
CA ALA A 68 -2.08 1.13 -6.30
C ALA A 68 -3.51 1.04 -6.85
N PRO A 69 -3.72 1.18 -8.19
CA PRO A 69 -5.00 0.91 -8.81
C PRO A 69 -5.47 -0.52 -8.52
N PHE A 70 -6.80 -0.72 -8.47
CA PHE A 70 -7.41 -2.00 -8.13
C PHE A 70 -6.80 -3.22 -8.85
N PRO A 71 -6.56 -3.19 -10.20
CA PRO A 71 -5.96 -4.34 -10.88
C PRO A 71 -4.58 -4.74 -10.33
N VAL A 72 -3.78 -3.76 -9.90
CA VAL A 72 -2.46 -4.01 -9.31
C VAL A 72 -2.62 -4.61 -7.92
N LEU A 73 -3.49 -4.03 -7.08
CA LEU A 73 -3.76 -4.56 -5.74
C LEU A 73 -4.29 -5.99 -5.80
N SER A 74 -5.24 -6.30 -6.70
CA SER A 74 -5.74 -7.66 -6.88
C SER A 74 -4.63 -8.64 -7.27
N ARG A 75 -3.70 -8.24 -8.15
CA ARG A 75 -2.56 -9.09 -8.53
C ARG A 75 -1.62 -9.34 -7.34
N LEU A 76 -1.32 -8.30 -6.54
CA LEU A 76 -0.49 -8.43 -5.35
C LEU A 76 -1.14 -9.33 -4.30
N VAL A 77 -2.43 -9.15 -4.02
CA VAL A 77 -3.18 -9.97 -3.06
C VAL A 77 -3.24 -11.44 -3.51
N ASN A 78 -3.47 -11.69 -4.79
CA ASN A 78 -3.45 -13.06 -5.33
C ASN A 78 -2.06 -13.70 -5.21
N ALA A 79 -0.99 -12.89 -5.27
CA ALA A 79 0.39 -13.32 -5.09
C ALA A 79 0.88 -13.24 -3.63
N GLN A 80 0.03 -12.90 -2.65
CA GLN A 80 0.45 -12.63 -1.27
C GLN A 80 1.23 -13.81 -0.65
N ARG A 81 0.83 -15.05 -0.95
CA ARG A 81 1.55 -16.26 -0.51
C ARG A 81 2.97 -16.36 -1.06
N GLU A 82 3.18 -15.90 -2.28
CA GLU A 82 4.50 -15.89 -2.94
C GLU A 82 5.38 -14.76 -2.40
N LEU A 83 4.77 -13.63 -2.01
CA LEU A 83 5.47 -12.49 -1.43
C LEU A 83 5.96 -12.77 0.00
N GLY A 84 5.28 -13.64 0.74
CA GLY A 84 5.68 -14.06 2.09
C GLY A 84 5.63 -12.94 3.15
N VAL A 85 4.94 -11.83 2.85
CA VAL A 85 4.81 -10.65 3.71
C VAL A 85 3.36 -10.17 3.76
N ALA A 86 2.98 -9.48 4.83
CA ALA A 86 1.65 -8.89 4.94
C ALA A 86 1.49 -7.73 3.95
N LEU A 87 0.35 -7.67 3.26
CA LEU A 87 -0.01 -6.51 2.45
C LEU A 87 -0.88 -5.59 3.28
N ILE A 88 -0.50 -4.33 3.45
CA ILE A 88 -1.25 -3.37 4.26
C ILE A 88 -1.67 -2.16 3.43
N ARG A 89 -2.69 -1.42 3.89
CA ARG A 89 -3.08 -0.12 3.33
C ARG A 89 -3.42 0.86 4.43
N ALA A 90 -3.12 2.14 4.21
CA ALA A 90 -3.56 3.21 5.08
C ALA A 90 -5.04 3.51 4.87
N GLN A 91 -5.80 3.60 5.96
CA GLN A 91 -7.16 4.13 6.00
C GLN A 91 -7.17 5.57 6.48
N PHE A 92 -8.08 6.35 5.90
CA PHE A 92 -8.29 7.74 6.27
C PHE A 92 -9.49 7.86 7.21
N ALA A 93 -9.40 8.79 8.16
CA ALA A 93 -10.52 9.11 9.04
C ALA A 93 -11.69 9.66 8.21
N ARG A 94 -12.92 9.27 8.58
CA ARG A 94 -14.14 9.68 7.89
C ARG A 94 -15.08 10.39 8.85
N ASP A 95 -15.79 11.40 8.35
CA ASP A 95 -16.88 12.06 9.08
C ASP A 95 -18.14 11.18 9.13
N GLU A 96 -19.20 11.67 9.80
CA GLU A 96 -20.49 10.98 9.90
C GLU A 96 -21.14 10.72 8.53
N GLY A 97 -20.77 11.49 7.50
CA GLY A 97 -21.23 11.32 6.12
C GLY A 97 -20.34 10.38 5.29
N GLY A 98 -19.32 9.77 5.89
CA GLY A 98 -18.38 8.87 5.21
C GLY A 98 -17.35 9.59 4.33
N ARG A 99 -17.23 10.92 4.40
CA ARG A 99 -16.23 11.68 3.64
C ARG A 99 -14.90 11.67 4.39
N ALA A 100 -13.79 11.58 3.65
CA ALA A 100 -12.47 11.65 4.25
C ALA A 100 -12.25 13.03 4.90
N ILE A 101 -11.74 13.03 6.12
CA ILE A 101 -11.46 14.26 6.87
C ILE A 101 -10.14 14.84 6.36
N VAL A 102 -10.13 16.13 6.06
CA VAL A 102 -8.93 16.88 5.66
C VAL A 102 -8.23 17.40 6.90
N ALA A 103 -6.98 16.98 7.12
CA ALA A 103 -6.13 17.42 8.22
C ALA A 103 -5.37 18.72 7.89
N GLY A 104 -5.22 19.04 6.60
CA GLY A 104 -4.52 20.23 6.14
C GLY A 104 -4.37 20.27 4.62
N LYS A 105 -3.45 21.11 4.14
CA LYS A 105 -3.06 21.18 2.73
C LYS A 105 -1.54 21.09 2.60
N ASP A 106 -1.05 20.47 1.54
CA ASP A 106 0.37 20.47 1.23
C ASP A 106 0.80 21.79 0.56
N GLU A 107 2.10 21.93 0.27
CA GLU A 107 2.68 23.13 -0.36
C GLU A 107 2.08 23.42 -1.75
N GLY A 108 1.52 22.41 -2.42
CA GLY A 108 0.82 22.53 -3.69
C GLY A 108 -0.69 22.79 -3.55
N GLY A 109 -1.19 22.98 -2.32
CA GLY A 109 -2.61 23.22 -2.02
C GLY A 109 -3.50 21.98 -2.04
N ARG A 110 -2.92 20.76 -2.18
CA ARG A 110 -3.65 19.49 -2.19
C ARG A 110 -4.03 19.11 -0.77
N ASP A 111 -5.24 18.56 -0.62
CA ASP A 111 -5.73 18.12 0.70
C ASP A 111 -4.87 16.98 1.26
N ILE A 112 -4.43 17.16 2.50
CA ILE A 112 -3.80 16.12 3.30
C ILE A 112 -4.91 15.45 4.08
N LEU A 113 -5.15 14.18 3.76
CA LEU A 113 -6.21 13.39 4.41
C LEU A 113 -5.73 12.89 5.77
N ALA A 114 -6.58 13.05 6.78
CA ALA A 114 -6.32 12.59 8.14
C ALA A 114 -6.18 11.06 8.16
N PHE A 115 -5.04 10.58 8.64
CA PHE A 115 -4.81 9.15 8.83
C PHE A 115 -5.67 8.61 9.97
N SER A 116 -6.12 7.36 9.86
CA SER A 116 -6.85 6.66 10.92
C SER A 116 -6.07 5.44 11.42
N HIS A 117 -5.85 4.45 10.56
CA HIS A 117 -5.18 3.21 10.91
C HIS A 117 -4.67 2.48 9.65
N TYR A 118 -3.90 1.42 9.85
CA TYR A 118 -3.57 0.46 8.81
C TYR A 118 -4.51 -0.74 8.85
N GLU A 119 -4.88 -1.25 7.68
CA GLU A 119 -5.57 -2.53 7.51
C GLU A 119 -4.65 -3.51 6.77
N GLU A 120 -4.67 -4.78 7.16
CA GLU A 120 -4.14 -5.87 6.33
C GLU A 120 -5.14 -6.20 5.22
N ILE A 121 -4.64 -6.33 3.99
CA ILE A 121 -5.40 -6.70 2.82
C ILE A 121 -5.38 -8.22 2.70
N GLU A 122 -6.39 -8.88 3.25
CA GLU A 122 -6.51 -10.34 3.17
C GLU A 122 -7.10 -10.80 1.82
N LYS A 123 -8.03 -10.02 1.26
CA LYS A 123 -8.75 -10.37 0.04
C LYS A 123 -9.30 -9.13 -0.66
N ILE A 124 -9.35 -9.18 -1.99
CA ILE A 124 -10.02 -8.18 -2.83
C ILE A 124 -10.97 -8.92 -3.78
N GLU A 125 -12.25 -8.55 -3.77
CA GLU A 125 -13.27 -9.13 -4.66
C GLU A 125 -13.91 -8.05 -5.53
N LEU A 126 -14.14 -8.37 -6.80
CA LEU A 126 -14.89 -7.54 -7.73
C LEU A 126 -16.11 -8.30 -8.23
N LEU A 127 -17.29 -7.72 -8.00
CA LEU A 127 -18.54 -8.24 -8.54
C LEU A 127 -19.01 -7.33 -9.68
N THR A 128 -18.94 -7.84 -10.91
CA THR A 128 -19.37 -7.09 -12.10
C THR A 128 -20.53 -7.78 -12.80
N ARG A 129 -21.45 -6.99 -13.37
CA ARG A 129 -22.44 -7.45 -14.34
C ARG A 129 -22.30 -6.66 -15.64
N ARG A 130 -22.45 -7.33 -16.78
CA ARG A 130 -22.48 -6.68 -18.09
C ARG A 130 -23.80 -5.92 -18.25
N LEU A 131 -23.75 -4.64 -18.63
CA LEU A 131 -24.94 -3.79 -18.81
C LEU A 131 -25.43 -3.67 -20.27
N GLY A 132 -24.67 -4.21 -21.23
CA GLY A 132 -24.99 -4.15 -22.66
C GLY A 132 -23.99 -4.94 -23.51
N PRO A 133 -24.21 -5.01 -24.84
CA PRO A 133 -23.28 -5.68 -25.75
C PRO A 133 -21.91 -4.98 -25.79
N PRO A 134 -20.81 -5.71 -26.10
CA PRO A 134 -19.51 -5.09 -26.32
C PRO A 134 -19.56 -4.15 -27.54
N PRO A 135 -18.70 -3.11 -27.59
CA PRO A 135 -18.60 -2.27 -28.79
C PRO A 135 -18.20 -3.12 -30.00
N GLU A 136 -18.77 -2.81 -31.18
CA GLU A 136 -18.40 -3.45 -32.44
C GLU A 136 -16.93 -3.14 -32.77
N GLU A 137 -16.16 -4.19 -33.11
CA GLU A 137 -14.81 -4.02 -33.63
C GLU A 137 -14.88 -3.27 -34.96
N LYS A 138 -14.18 -2.14 -35.06
CA LYS A 138 -14.05 -1.35 -36.29
C LYS A 138 -12.94 -1.89 -37.18
#